data_AF-A0A2M6XDU5-F1
#
_entry.id   AF-A0A2M6XDU5-F1
#
_cell.length_a   1.000
_cell.length_b   1.000
_cell.length_c   1.000
_cell.angle_alpha   90.00
_cell.angle_beta   90.00
_cell.angle_gamma   90.00
#
_symmetry.space_group_name_H-M   'P 1'
#
loop_
_entity.id
_entity.type
_entity.pdbx_description
1 polymer ?
#
loop_
_entity_poly.entity_id
_entity_poly.type
_entity_poly.pdbx_seq_one_letter_code
_entity_poly.pdbx_strand_id
1 'polypeptide(L)'
;MNITRKLILAGLLILIFFISPWPKIISIPSAGYSIFPNQTEITQITRYQNILNQVNPTFPRLYTNKLTSTIKNLETNFFETVDLNYYFFANHPLERVRVNETEKLSSLLLPFFVIGLFSLNLKKNKILIAWILLFFAISSILPNRFYKIDVLLFIPFLIIIVMGMNNILSRFKQ
;
A
#
# COMPACT_ATOMS: atom_id res chain seq x y z
N MET A 1 -15.52 -17.00 -21.78
CA MET A 1 -14.27 -16.21 -21.86
C MET A 1 -13.22 -17.09 -22.53
N ASN A 2 -12.78 -16.77 -23.74
CA ASN A 2 -11.93 -17.67 -24.57
C ASN A 2 -10.54 -17.90 -23.95
N ILE A 3 -10.06 -19.14 -24.06
CA ILE A 3 -8.74 -19.60 -23.60
C ILE A 3 -7.60 -18.71 -24.09
N THR A 4 -7.72 -18.21 -25.33
CA THR A 4 -6.77 -17.27 -25.94
C THR A 4 -6.62 -15.96 -25.15
N ARG A 5 -7.71 -15.43 -24.57
CA ARG A 5 -7.70 -14.19 -23.77
C ARG A 5 -7.00 -14.39 -22.42
N LYS A 6 -7.15 -15.58 -21.81
CA LYS A 6 -6.44 -15.94 -20.58
C LYS A 6 -4.93 -16.05 -20.82
N LEU A 7 -4.53 -16.65 -21.95
CA LEU A 7 -3.12 -16.78 -22.32
C LEU A 7 -2.45 -15.43 -22.58
N ILE A 8 -3.12 -14.51 -23.28
CA ILE A 8 -2.60 -13.15 -23.53
C ILE A 8 -2.45 -12.37 -22.22
N LEU A 9 -3.46 -12.41 -21.34
CA LEU A 9 -3.39 -11.75 -20.03
C LEU A 9 -2.30 -12.34 -19.14
N ALA A 10 -2.14 -13.67 -19.14
CA ALA A 10 -1.06 -14.34 -18.42
C ALA A 10 0.31 -13.94 -18.98
N GLY A 11 0.46 -13.90 -20.31
CA GLY A 11 1.69 -13.46 -20.96
C GLY A 11 2.06 -12.01 -20.63
N LEU A 12 1.08 -11.10 -20.61
CA LEU A 12 1.28 -9.70 -20.21
C LEU A 12 1.66 -9.57 -18.73
N LEU A 13 1.01 -10.33 -17.84
CA LEU A 13 1.36 -10.36 -16.41
C LEU A 13 2.77 -10.89 -16.18
N ILE A 14 3.18 -11.93 -16.90
CA ILE A 14 4.54 -12.49 -16.85
C ILE A 14 5.53 -11.44 -17.38
N LEU A 15 5.24 -10.79 -18.50
CA LEU A 15 6.09 -9.74 -19.06
C LEU A 15 6.26 -8.57 -18.08
N ILE A 16 5.18 -8.10 -17.45
CA ILE A 16 5.22 -7.06 -16.42
C ILE A 16 6.02 -7.52 -15.19
N PHE A 17 5.89 -8.79 -14.80
CA PHE A 17 6.65 -9.38 -13.70
C PHE A 17 8.16 -9.41 -13.99
N PHE A 18 8.57 -9.67 -15.24
CA PHE A 18 9.98 -9.70 -15.66
C PHE A 18 10.57 -8.32 -16.01
N ILE A 19 9.74 -7.35 -16.43
CA ILE A 19 10.16 -5.96 -16.66
C ILE A 19 10.18 -5.17 -15.34
N SER A 20 9.34 -5.55 -14.38
CA SER A 20 9.39 -5.05 -13.01
C SER A 20 10.80 -5.27 -12.42
N PRO A 21 11.37 -4.30 -11.70
CA PRO A 21 12.73 -4.36 -11.14
C PRO A 21 12.90 -5.37 -9.99
N TRP A 22 12.25 -6.54 -10.07
CA TRP A 22 12.07 -7.44 -8.95
C TRP A 22 13.21 -8.44 -8.61
N PRO A 23 14.38 -8.53 -9.29
CA PRO A 23 15.49 -9.31 -8.72
C PRO A 23 16.58 -8.45 -8.07
N LYS A 24 16.41 -7.13 -7.87
CA LYS A 24 17.41 -6.32 -7.13
C LYS A 24 17.15 -6.21 -5.62
N ILE A 25 16.07 -6.80 -5.10
CA ILE A 25 15.62 -6.68 -3.69
C ILE A 25 16.02 -7.92 -2.86
N ILE A 26 17.24 -8.43 -3.03
CA ILE A 26 17.84 -9.37 -2.06
C ILE A 26 19.27 -8.93 -1.74
N SER A 27 19.43 -7.66 -1.38
CA SER A 27 20.47 -7.30 -0.42
C SER A 27 19.78 -7.25 0.94
N ILE A 28 19.78 -8.37 1.66
CA ILE A 28 19.44 -8.39 3.08
C ILE A 28 20.56 -7.61 3.78
N PRO A 29 20.34 -6.42 4.36
CA PRO A 29 21.38 -5.77 5.12
C PRO A 29 21.58 -6.57 6.41
N SER A 30 22.58 -7.45 6.42
CA SER A 30 23.02 -8.22 7.58
C SER A 30 23.87 -7.34 8.51
N ALA A 31 23.28 -6.25 9.00
CA ALA A 31 23.92 -5.39 9.99
C ALA A 31 22.88 -4.86 10.98
N GLY A 32 22.76 -5.56 12.12
CA GLY A 32 22.45 -4.91 13.40
C GLY A 32 21.01 -4.44 13.65
N TYR A 33 19.98 -5.22 13.28
CA TYR A 33 18.63 -4.97 13.79
C TYR A 33 18.52 -5.49 15.23
N SER A 34 18.73 -4.60 16.21
CA SER A 34 18.30 -4.87 17.59
C SER A 34 16.77 -4.87 17.64
N ILE A 35 16.19 -5.90 18.25
CA ILE A 35 14.73 -6.04 18.48
C ILE A 35 14.17 -4.86 19.31
N PHE A 36 15.05 -4.10 19.95
CA PHE A 36 14.75 -2.88 20.68
C PHE A 36 15.28 -1.65 19.91
N PRO A 37 14.45 -0.62 19.69
CA PRO A 37 14.90 0.61 19.04
C PRO A 37 15.95 1.30 19.92
N ASN A 38 16.99 1.83 19.27
CA ASN A 38 18.04 2.57 19.97
C ASN A 38 17.45 3.85 20.60
N GLN A 39 17.94 4.28 21.76
CA GLN A 39 17.42 5.48 22.46
C GLN A 39 17.48 6.75 21.60
N THR A 40 18.43 6.80 20.65
CA THR A 40 18.57 7.87 19.65
C THR A 40 17.45 7.86 18.60
N GLU A 41 16.97 6.68 18.21
CA GLU A 41 15.83 6.53 17.30
C GLU A 41 14.52 6.88 18.01
N ILE A 42 14.37 6.45 19.27
CA ILE A 42 13.22 6.81 20.10
C ILE A 42 13.12 8.34 20.24
N THR A 43 14.23 9.02 20.50
CA THR A 43 14.26 10.48 20.64
C THR A 43 13.96 11.20 19.32
N GLN A 44 14.44 10.69 18.18
CA GLN A 44 14.08 11.24 16.87
C GLN A 44 12.60 11.06 16.54
N ILE A 45 12.05 9.85 16.74
CA ILE A 45 10.62 9.57 16.54
C ILE A 45 9.77 10.48 17.43
N THR A 46 10.15 10.63 18.70
CA THR A 46 9.45 11.51 19.65
C THR A 46 9.52 12.98 19.22
N ARG A 47 10.66 13.43 18.67
CA ARG A 47 10.82 14.80 18.15
C ARG A 47 9.91 15.05 16.95
N TYR A 48 9.90 14.15 15.98
CA TYR A 48 9.02 14.25 14.80
C TYR A 48 7.54 14.23 15.19
N GLN A 49 7.16 13.38 16.15
CA GLN A 49 5.79 13.33 16.67
C GLN A 49 5.38 14.61 17.41
N ASN A 50 6.32 15.26 18.12
CA ASN A 50 6.10 16.54 18.80
C ASN A 50 6.03 17.72 17.82
N ILE A 51 6.77 17.67 16.70
CA ILE A 51 6.69 18.70 15.64
C ILE A 51 5.33 18.64 14.94
N LEU A 52 4.83 17.42 14.67
CA LEU A 52 3.53 17.21 14.01
C LEU A 52 2.33 17.43 14.94
N ASN A 53 2.52 17.43 16.26
CA ASN A 53 1.45 17.70 17.23
C ASN A 53 1.88 18.84 18.16
N GLN A 54 1.51 20.08 17.80
CA GLN A 54 1.86 21.30 18.56
C GLN A 54 1.31 21.37 20.01
N VAL A 55 0.54 20.37 20.47
CA VAL A 55 -0.03 20.38 21.83
C VAL A 55 1.00 19.87 22.86
N ASN A 56 1.88 20.80 23.25
CA ASN A 56 2.67 20.94 24.49
C ASN A 56 2.85 19.69 25.40
N PRO A 57 4.04 19.06 25.48
CA PRO A 57 4.24 17.85 26.27
C PRO A 57 4.97 18.14 27.59
N THR A 58 4.32 18.76 28.57
CA THR A 58 4.82 18.69 29.97
C THR A 58 4.44 17.36 30.62
N PHE A 59 3.37 16.70 30.15
CA PHE A 59 2.93 15.39 30.63
C PHE A 59 2.23 14.54 29.55
N PRO A 60 2.93 14.12 28.47
CA PRO A 60 2.30 13.37 27.38
C PRO A 60 1.59 12.10 27.86
N ARG A 61 2.12 11.42 28.90
CA ARG A 61 1.53 10.23 29.52
C ARG A 61 0.20 10.47 30.23
N LEU A 62 -0.05 11.68 30.76
CA LEU A 62 -1.29 11.99 31.50
C LEU A 62 -2.45 12.33 30.56
N TYR A 63 -2.15 12.82 29.35
CA TYR A 63 -3.15 13.23 28.37
C TYR A 63 -3.36 12.21 27.24
N THR A 64 -2.49 11.21 27.09
CA THR A 64 -2.73 10.09 26.16
C THR A 64 -3.73 9.11 26.76
N ASN A 65 -5.01 9.34 26.51
CA ASN A 65 -6.02 8.30 26.66
C ASN A 65 -5.69 7.16 25.67
N LYS A 66 -5.65 5.91 26.15
CA LYS A 66 -5.41 4.71 25.34
C LYS A 66 -6.37 4.61 24.15
N LEU A 67 -7.60 5.10 24.32
CA LEU A 67 -8.60 5.20 23.26
C LEU A 67 -8.16 6.20 22.19
N THR A 68 -7.74 7.40 22.58
CA THR A 68 -7.23 8.43 21.65
C THR A 68 -6.00 7.96 20.89
N SER A 69 -5.06 7.26 21.56
CA SER A 69 -3.90 6.68 20.87
C SER A 69 -4.30 5.59 19.87
N THR A 70 -5.27 4.74 20.22
CA THR A 70 -5.76 3.70 19.30
C THR A 70 -6.46 4.31 18.09
N ILE A 71 -7.33 5.30 18.31
CA ILE A 71 -8.04 6.02 17.24
C ILE A 71 -7.05 6.69 16.29
N LYS A 72 -6.07 7.41 16.84
CA LYS A 72 -5.03 8.06 16.04
C LYS A 72 -4.21 7.07 15.22
N ASN A 73 -3.89 5.91 15.79
CA ASN A 73 -3.18 4.88 15.03
C ASN A 73 -4.04 4.30 13.90
N LEU A 74 -5.33 4.05 14.15
CA LEU A 74 -6.26 3.59 13.11
C LEU A 74 -6.42 4.61 11.99
N GLU A 75 -6.54 5.89 12.36
CA GLU A 75 -6.62 7.01 11.43
C GLU A 75 -5.37 7.09 10.54
N THR A 76 -4.18 7.08 11.14
CA THR A 76 -2.91 7.08 10.39
C THR A 76 -2.81 5.86 9.48
N ASN A 77 -3.08 4.65 9.98
CA ASN A 77 -3.03 3.43 9.16
C ASN A 77 -4.02 3.51 8.00
N PHE A 78 -5.25 3.98 8.24
CA PHE A 78 -6.27 4.14 7.21
C PHE A 78 -5.80 5.07 6.10
N PHE A 79 -5.28 6.26 6.45
CA PHE A 79 -4.79 7.21 5.46
C PHE A 79 -3.59 6.68 4.68
N GLU A 80 -2.63 6.03 5.34
CA GLU A 80 -1.51 5.36 4.65
C GLU A 80 -1.99 4.25 3.70
N THR A 81 -3.06 3.55 4.06
CA THR A 81 -3.65 2.46 3.27
C THR A 81 -4.41 2.97 2.04
N VAL A 82 -5.08 4.14 2.14
CA VAL A 82 -5.82 4.75 1.01
C VAL A 82 -4.87 5.43 0.04
N ASP A 83 -3.68 5.82 0.49
CA ASP A 83 -2.76 6.62 -0.31
C ASP A 83 -2.23 5.86 -1.52
N LEU A 84 -2.76 6.18 -2.70
CA LEU A 84 -2.32 5.60 -3.97
C LEU A 84 -0.87 5.97 -4.30
N ASN A 85 -0.35 7.08 -3.76
CA ASN A 85 1.05 7.44 -3.96
C ASN A 85 1.95 6.35 -3.41
N TYR A 86 1.63 5.83 -2.22
CA TYR A 86 2.39 4.76 -1.59
C TYR A 86 2.48 3.47 -2.42
N TYR A 87 1.56 3.25 -3.37
CA TYR A 87 1.53 2.06 -4.23
C TYR A 87 2.14 2.30 -5.61
N PHE A 88 1.82 3.42 -6.27
CA PHE A 88 2.15 3.67 -7.68
C PHE A 88 3.30 4.63 -7.89
N PHE A 89 3.68 5.39 -6.86
CA PHE A 89 4.75 6.37 -6.92
C PHE A 89 5.76 6.08 -5.81
N ALA A 90 7.05 6.22 -6.10
CA ALA A 90 8.03 6.22 -5.02
C ALA A 90 7.78 7.50 -4.21
N ASN A 91 7.40 7.35 -2.94
CA ASN A 91 7.30 8.47 -2.01
C ASN A 91 8.63 9.24 -1.95
N HIS A 92 8.56 10.53 -1.63
CA HIS A 92 9.75 11.37 -1.53
C HIS A 92 10.77 10.73 -0.56
N PRO A 93 12.04 10.51 -0.98
CA PRO A 93 13.07 9.85 -0.16
C PRO A 93 13.49 10.64 1.09
N LEU A 94 12.81 11.75 1.40
CA LEU A 94 13.16 12.71 2.43
C LEU A 94 12.32 12.61 3.71
N GLU A 95 11.25 11.81 3.76
CA GLU A 95 10.38 11.76 4.95
C GLU A 95 10.73 10.65 5.96
N ARG A 96 11.46 9.59 5.55
CA ARG A 96 11.89 8.49 6.44
C ARG A 96 13.36 8.16 6.23
N VAL A 97 14.24 8.77 7.01
CA VAL A 97 15.69 8.54 6.98
C VAL A 97 15.98 7.03 7.15
N ARG A 98 16.70 6.42 6.18
CA ARG A 98 17.04 4.98 6.07
C ARG A 98 15.94 4.01 5.62
N VAL A 99 14.81 4.48 5.12
CA VAL A 99 13.82 3.61 4.49
C VAL A 99 13.85 3.83 2.98
N ASN A 100 14.34 2.83 2.23
CA ASN A 100 14.20 2.82 0.77
C ASN A 100 12.75 2.53 0.43
N GLU A 101 11.93 3.57 0.26
CA GLU A 101 10.55 3.44 -0.21
C GLU A 101 10.56 3.12 -1.70
N THR A 102 10.53 1.83 -2.04
CA THR A 102 10.47 1.35 -3.41
C THR A 102 9.04 1.37 -3.92
N GLU A 103 8.84 1.80 -5.17
CA GLU A 103 7.56 1.64 -5.87
C GLU A 103 7.10 0.17 -5.86
N LYS A 104 5.84 -0.08 -5.49
CA LYS A 104 5.28 -1.45 -5.43
C LYS A 104 4.66 -1.86 -6.76
N LEU A 105 4.02 -0.90 -7.42
CA LEU A 105 3.42 -1.03 -8.73
C LEU A 105 3.99 0.07 -9.62
N SER A 106 4.27 -0.25 -10.88
CA SER A 106 4.68 0.77 -11.84
C SER A 106 3.59 1.81 -12.00
N SER A 107 3.97 3.09 -12.01
CA SER A 107 3.07 4.22 -12.27
C SER A 107 2.29 4.10 -13.60
N LEU A 108 2.83 3.37 -14.58
CA LEU A 108 2.15 3.04 -15.84
C LEU A 108 0.86 2.22 -15.65
N LEU A 109 0.71 1.52 -14.52
CA LEU A 109 -0.47 0.73 -14.21
C LEU A 109 -1.61 1.56 -13.62
N LEU A 110 -1.33 2.80 -13.17
CA LEU A 110 -2.32 3.66 -12.53
C LEU A 110 -3.54 3.96 -13.43
N PRO A 111 -3.41 4.29 -14.73
CA PRO A 111 -4.58 4.51 -15.58
C PRO A 111 -5.48 3.27 -15.69
N PHE A 112 -4.87 2.08 -15.77
CA PHE A 112 -5.61 0.82 -15.82
C PHE A 112 -6.32 0.53 -14.50
N PHE A 113 -5.67 0.81 -13.37
CA PHE A 113 -6.30 0.73 -12.05
C PHE A 113 -7.53 1.64 -11.95
N VAL A 114 -7.41 2.90 -12.35
CA VAL A 114 -8.52 3.87 -12.34
C VAL A 114 -9.67 3.42 -13.24
N ILE A 115 -9.38 2.97 -14.46
CA ILE A 115 -10.40 2.43 -15.36
C ILE A 115 -11.06 1.19 -14.77
N GLY A 116 -10.28 0.31 -14.13
CA GLY A 116 -10.77 -0.86 -13.42
C GLY A 116 -11.74 -0.52 -12.30
N LEU A 117 -11.42 0.50 -11.49
CA LEU A 117 -12.29 1.02 -10.44
C LEU A 117 -13.61 1.52 -11.01
N PHE A 118 -13.58 2.35 -12.06
CA PHE A 118 -14.81 2.84 -12.72
C PHE A 118 -15.62 1.72 -13.40
N SER A 119 -14.98 0.59 -13.70
CA SER A 119 -15.65 -0.58 -14.28
C SER A 119 -16.35 -1.46 -13.24
N LEU A 120 -16.12 -1.22 -11.94
CA LEU A 120 -16.76 -2.00 -10.88
C LEU A 120 -18.26 -1.70 -10.85
N ASN A 121 -19.05 -2.75 -11.03
CA ASN A 121 -20.49 -2.67 -10.91
C ASN A 121 -20.93 -3.33 -9.60
N LEU A 122 -21.52 -2.56 -8.69
CA LEU A 122 -21.97 -3.04 -7.37
C LEU A 122 -22.84 -4.30 -7.43
N LYS A 123 -23.71 -4.42 -8.44
CA LYS A 123 -24.61 -5.58 -8.58
C LYS A 123 -23.88 -6.83 -9.06
N LYS A 124 -22.94 -6.69 -10.00
CA LYS A 124 -22.21 -7.82 -10.61
C LYS A 124 -20.98 -8.24 -9.80
N ASN A 125 -20.33 -7.29 -9.14
CA ASN A 125 -19.02 -7.46 -8.49
C ASN A 125 -19.11 -7.41 -6.96
N LYS A 126 -20.30 -7.63 -6.37
CA LYS A 126 -20.53 -7.50 -4.91
C LYS A 126 -19.53 -8.28 -4.05
N ILE A 127 -19.19 -9.51 -4.44
CA ILE A 127 -18.24 -10.36 -3.70
C ILE A 127 -16.84 -9.76 -3.77
N LEU A 128 -16.40 -9.33 -4.94
CA LEU A 128 -15.09 -8.69 -5.14
C LEU A 128 -15.00 -7.39 -4.34
N ILE A 129 -16.04 -6.57 -4.35
CA ILE A 129 -16.09 -5.31 -3.60
C ILE A 129 -16.05 -5.58 -2.10
N ALA A 130 -16.84 -6.53 -1.60
CA ALA A 130 -16.81 -6.94 -0.20
C ALA A 130 -15.42 -7.46 0.22
N TRP A 131 -14.77 -8.22 -0.66
CA TRP A 131 -13.42 -8.73 -0.46
C TRP A 131 -12.39 -7.59 -0.40
N ILE A 132 -12.43 -6.63 -1.34
CA ILE A 132 -11.58 -5.42 -1.32
C ILE A 132 -11.77 -4.65 -0.01
N LEU A 133 -13.03 -4.39 0.38
CA LEU A 133 -13.35 -3.66 1.61
C LEU A 133 -12.85 -4.41 2.87
N LEU A 134 -12.95 -5.74 2.87
CA LEU A 134 -12.43 -6.56 3.97
C LEU A 134 -10.91 -6.40 4.11
N PHE A 135 -10.17 -6.51 3.01
CA PHE A 135 -8.72 -6.31 3.06
C PHE A 135 -8.33 -4.89 3.45
N PHE A 136 -9.10 -3.90 3.00
CA PHE A 136 -8.92 -2.51 3.40
C PHE A 136 -9.10 -2.32 4.91
N ALA A 137 -10.15 -2.91 5.48
CA ALA A 137 -10.42 -2.87 6.91
C ALA A 137 -9.33 -3.59 7.72
N ILE A 138 -8.90 -4.78 7.27
CA ILE A 138 -7.83 -5.54 7.92
C ILE A 138 -6.52 -4.74 7.91
N SER A 139 -6.16 -4.12 6.78
CA SER A 139 -4.97 -3.28 6.66
C SER A 139 -5.03 -2.04 7.55
N SER A 140 -6.21 -1.44 7.72
CA SER A 140 -6.39 -0.27 8.59
C SER A 140 -6.26 -0.61 10.07
N ILE A 141 -6.68 -1.81 10.48
CA ILE A 141 -6.64 -2.27 11.88
C ILE A 141 -5.22 -2.72 12.27
N LEU A 142 -4.52 -3.40 11.37
CA LEU A 142 -3.18 -3.91 11.65
C LEU A 142 -2.17 -2.74 11.64
N PRO A 143 -1.26 -2.66 12.62
CA PRO A 143 -0.27 -1.60 12.67
C PRO A 143 0.66 -1.68 11.46
N ASN A 144 0.63 -0.64 10.61
CA ASN A 144 1.31 -0.57 9.32
C ASN A 144 2.86 -0.48 9.42
N ARG A 145 3.43 -0.76 10.60
CA ARG A 145 4.86 -0.63 10.90
C ARG A 145 5.73 -1.70 10.25
N PHE A 146 5.13 -2.66 9.55
CA PHE A 146 5.84 -3.71 8.86
C PHE A 146 5.35 -3.82 7.42
N TYR A 147 6.29 -3.78 6.48
CA TYR A 147 6.19 -4.05 5.03
C TYR A 147 5.36 -5.29 4.62
N LYS A 148 4.87 -6.09 5.58
CA LYS A 148 4.09 -7.31 5.37
C LYS A 148 2.60 -7.05 5.08
N ILE A 149 2.04 -5.94 5.57
CA ILE A 149 0.61 -5.61 5.36
C ILE A 149 0.38 -5.10 3.93
N ASP A 150 1.44 -4.62 3.27
CA ASP A 150 1.45 -4.15 1.89
C ASP A 150 1.09 -5.22 0.86
N VAL A 151 1.44 -6.47 1.13
CA VAL A 151 1.10 -7.63 0.27
C VAL A 151 -0.42 -7.85 0.23
N LEU A 152 -1.12 -7.43 1.28
CA LEU A 152 -2.51 -7.73 1.48
C LEU A 152 -3.41 -6.97 0.48
N LEU A 153 -3.09 -5.70 0.22
CA LEU A 153 -3.81 -4.86 -0.75
C LEU A 153 -3.24 -4.93 -2.17
N PHE A 154 -2.06 -5.52 -2.32
CA PHE A 154 -1.45 -5.73 -3.62
C PHE A 154 -2.34 -6.60 -4.54
N ILE A 155 -2.89 -7.69 -4.02
CA ILE A 155 -3.76 -8.59 -4.79
C ILE A 155 -5.06 -7.89 -5.27
N PRO A 156 -5.85 -7.20 -4.41
CA PRO A 156 -7.02 -6.47 -4.90
C PRO A 156 -6.66 -5.40 -5.93
N PHE A 157 -5.52 -4.72 -5.78
CA PHE A 157 -5.08 -3.71 -6.75
C PHE A 157 -4.76 -4.34 -8.11
N LEU A 158 -4.06 -5.47 -8.14
CA LEU A 158 -3.81 -6.22 -9.38
C LEU A 158 -5.09 -6.67 -10.07
N ILE A 159 -6.08 -7.18 -9.32
CA ILE A 159 -7.36 -7.60 -9.90
C ILE A 159 -8.06 -6.42 -10.57
N ILE A 160 -8.08 -5.25 -9.91
CA ILE A 160 -8.67 -4.03 -10.46
C ILE A 160 -7.93 -3.60 -11.73
N ILE A 161 -6.59 -3.60 -11.72
CA ILE A 161 -5.77 -3.29 -12.91
C ILE A 161 -6.14 -4.21 -14.08
N VAL A 162 -6.17 -5.53 -13.84
CA VAL A 162 -6.54 -6.52 -14.87
C VAL A 162 -7.94 -6.28 -15.40
N MET A 163 -8.90 -5.92 -14.54
CA MET A 163 -10.25 -5.55 -14.98
C MET A 163 -10.24 -4.32 -15.89
N GLY A 164 -9.47 -3.29 -15.55
CA GLY A 164 -9.33 -2.08 -16.36
C GLY A 164 -8.72 -2.37 -17.72
N MET A 165 -7.61 -3.11 -17.77
CA MET A 165 -7.00 -3.59 -19.01
C MET A 165 -8.01 -4.36 -19.86
N ASN A 166 -8.77 -5.25 -19.23
CA ASN A 166 -9.74 -6.10 -19.90
C ASN A 166 -10.89 -5.30 -20.52
N ASN A 167 -11.34 -4.21 -19.87
CA ASN A 167 -12.36 -3.31 -20.38
C ASN A 167 -11.87 -2.55 -21.62
N ILE A 168 -10.64 -2.02 -21.58
CA ILE A 168 -10.01 -1.33 -22.71
C ILE A 168 -9.88 -2.29 -23.91
N LEU A 169 -9.34 -3.49 -23.68
CA LEU A 169 -9.16 -4.49 -24.74
C LEU A 169 -10.48 -4.93 -25.37
N SER A 170 -11.59 -4.95 -24.62
CA SER A 170 -12.90 -5.26 -25.22
C SER A 170 -13.43 -4.19 -26.16
N ARG A 171 -13.03 -2.92 -25.99
CA ARG A 171 -13.48 -1.82 -26.86
C ARG A 171 -12.81 -1.83 -28.24
N PHE A 172 -11.57 -2.30 -28.33
CA PHE A 172 -10.85 -2.46 -29.60
C PHE A 172 -11.32 -3.64 -30.44
N LYS A 173 -12.26 -4.45 -29.93
CA LYS A 173 -12.78 -5.64 -30.60
C LYS A 173 -14.18 -5.43 -31.20
N GLN A 174 -14.77 -4.25 -30.99
CA GLN A 174 -15.99 -3.78 -31.66
C GLN A 174 -15.59 -2.99 -32.90
#